data_AF-A0A2V8S8E1-F1
#
_entry.id   AF-A0A2V8S8E1-F1
#
_cell.length_a   1.000
_cell.length_b   1.000
_cell.length_c   1.000
_cell.angle_alpha   90.00
_cell.angle_beta   90.00
_cell.angle_gamma   90.00
#
_symmetry.space_group_name_H-M   'P 1'
#
loop_
_entity.id
_entity.type
_entity.pdbx_description
1 polymer ?
#
loop_
_entity_poly.entity_id
_entity_poly.type
_entity_poly.pdbx_seq_one_letter_code
_entity_poly.pdbx_strand_id
1 'polypeptide(L)'
;MTITFSRRLAFVLGILTPLAETIRRWHQLGQLRYLPFWLDDYIIGAFLLYGAWRSSRDARGGQRFLTAAWGFTCGMAYASFFSQLDHLHDDPAPISGVWVLAIKGVGFVLVLLALAGSLRRVPEDLTT
;
A
#
# COMPACT_ATOMS: atom_id res chain seq x y z
N MET A 1 -10.41 2.18 14.87
CA MET A 1 -9.01 1.87 14.49
C MET A 1 -8.12 2.99 14.98
N THR A 2 -7.00 2.66 15.63
CA THR A 2 -6.05 3.64 16.18
C THR A 2 -4.91 3.90 15.20
N ILE A 3 -4.20 5.02 15.37
CA ILE A 3 -3.01 5.35 14.57
C ILE A 3 -1.94 4.25 14.63
N THR A 4 -1.87 3.52 15.75
CA THR A 4 -0.97 2.37 15.94
C THR A 4 -1.27 1.21 14.99
N PHE A 5 -2.56 0.93 14.72
CA PHE A 5 -2.93 -0.09 13.73
C PHE A 5 -2.46 0.32 12.33
N SER A 6 -2.79 1.55 11.93
CA SER A 6 -2.40 2.11 10.63
C SER A 6 -0.89 2.10 10.44
N ARG A 7 -0.12 2.49 11.47
CA ARG A 7 1.35 2.47 11.45
C ARG A 7 1.93 1.06 11.31
N ARG A 8 1.42 0.08 12.07
CA ARG A 8 1.88 -1.32 11.97
C ARG A 8 1.61 -1.88 10.58
N LEU A 9 0.41 -1.63 10.05
CA LEU A 9 0.05 -2.06 8.72
C LEU A 9 0.92 -1.39 7.64
N ALA A 10 1.32 -0.13 7.83
CA ALA A 10 2.22 0.56 6.91
C ALA A 10 3.63 -0.02 6.91
N PHE A 11 4.16 -0.44 8.07
CA PHE A 11 5.42 -1.19 8.11
C PHE A 11 5.33 -2.53 7.39
N VAL A 12 4.27 -3.30 7.66
CA VAL A 12 4.08 -4.62 7.06
C VAL A 12 3.91 -4.50 5.56
N LEU A 13 2.94 -3.69 5.09
CA LEU A 13 2.72 -3.51 3.67
C LEU A 13 3.90 -2.83 3.00
N GLY A 14 4.52 -1.84 3.61
CA GLY A 14 5.66 -1.13 3.03
C GLY A 14 6.89 -2.01 2.76
N ILE A 15 7.01 -3.15 3.44
CA ILE A 15 8.02 -4.17 3.18
C ILE A 15 7.47 -5.24 2.22
N LEU A 16 6.24 -5.72 2.46
CA LEU A 16 5.68 -6.84 1.71
C LEU A 16 5.38 -6.50 0.25
N THR A 17 4.89 -5.30 -0.09
CA THR A 17 4.61 -4.95 -1.50
C THR A 17 5.85 -5.02 -2.38
N PRO A 18 6.95 -4.30 -2.10
CA PRO A 18 8.14 -4.35 -2.95
C PRO A 18 8.77 -5.76 -2.98
N LEU A 19 8.74 -6.51 -1.86
CA LEU A 19 9.23 -7.89 -1.84
C LEU A 19 8.38 -8.85 -2.67
N ALA A 20 7.06 -8.78 -2.53
CA ALA A 20 6.14 -9.62 -3.31
C ALA A 20 6.30 -9.34 -4.80
N GLU A 21 6.44 -8.07 -5.18
CA GLU A 21 6.67 -7.69 -6.57
C GLU A 21 8.03 -8.18 -7.08
N THR A 22 9.07 -8.06 -6.26
CA THR A 22 10.41 -8.57 -6.56
C THR A 22 10.41 -10.07 -6.82
N ILE A 23 9.70 -10.85 -6.00
CA ILE A 23 9.58 -12.30 -6.17
C ILE A 23 8.77 -12.62 -7.43
N ARG A 24 7.62 -11.95 -7.60
CA ARG A 24 6.69 -12.21 -8.73
C ARG A 24 7.33 -11.93 -10.08
N ARG A 25 8.14 -10.88 -10.16
CA ARG A 25 8.77 -10.44 -11.40
C ARG A 25 10.26 -10.74 -11.48
N TRP A 26 10.82 -11.55 -10.58
CA TRP A 26 12.27 -11.82 -10.53
C TRP A 26 12.88 -12.19 -11.90
N HIS A 27 12.15 -12.94 -12.73
CA HIS A 27 12.58 -13.32 -14.09
C HIS A 27 12.63 -12.17 -15.12
N GLN A 28 12.07 -11.01 -14.79
CA GLN A 28 12.05 -9.79 -15.62
C GLN A 28 13.12 -8.77 -15.19
N LEU A 29 13.95 -9.10 -14.20
CA LEU A 29 15.05 -8.25 -13.74
C LEU A 29 15.99 -7.91 -14.92
N GLY A 30 16.22 -6.62 -15.15
CA GLY A 30 17.06 -6.09 -16.24
C GLY A 30 16.29 -5.64 -17.49
N GLN A 31 14.98 -5.86 -17.57
CA GLN A 31 14.17 -5.41 -18.71
C GLN A 31 13.57 -4.02 -18.44
N LEU A 32 14.23 -2.97 -18.97
CA LEU A 32 13.85 -1.55 -18.81
C LEU A 32 12.38 -1.25 -19.14
N ARG A 33 11.76 -2.02 -20.05
CA ARG A 33 10.35 -1.85 -20.43
C ARG A 33 9.37 -2.09 -19.27
N TYR A 34 9.74 -2.92 -18.30
CA TYR A 34 8.90 -3.24 -17.15
C TYR A 34 9.20 -2.38 -15.92
N LEU A 35 10.23 -1.54 -15.98
CA LEU A 35 10.67 -0.68 -14.87
C LEU A 35 9.53 0.17 -14.25
N PRO A 36 8.59 0.77 -15.03
CA PRO A 36 7.50 1.53 -14.44
C PRO A 36 6.56 0.69 -13.56
N PHE A 37 6.36 -0.59 -13.89
CA PHE A 37 5.53 -1.53 -13.13
C PHE A 37 6.24 -2.14 -11.92
N TRP A 38 7.53 -1.86 -11.75
CA TRP A 38 8.27 -2.18 -10.52
C TRP A 38 8.33 -0.97 -9.61
N LEU A 39 8.44 0.21 -10.19
CA LEU A 39 8.72 1.43 -9.45
C LEU A 39 7.54 1.85 -8.57
N ASP A 40 6.30 1.57 -9.00
CA ASP A 40 5.09 1.85 -8.23
C ASP A 40 5.09 1.14 -6.86
N ASP A 41 5.35 -0.16 -6.79
CA ASP A 41 5.38 -0.92 -5.53
C ASP A 41 6.51 -0.46 -4.59
N TYR A 42 7.65 -0.05 -5.14
CA TYR A 42 8.76 0.51 -4.37
C TYR A 42 8.48 1.92 -3.86
N ILE A 43 7.81 2.77 -4.66
CA ILE A 43 7.38 4.10 -4.22
C ILE A 43 6.32 3.97 -3.11
N ILE A 44 5.34 3.07 -3.28
CA ILE A 44 4.36 2.75 -2.23
C ILE A 44 5.09 2.30 -0.97
N GLY A 45 6.02 1.36 -1.10
CA GLY A 45 6.83 0.86 0.01
C GLY A 45 7.57 1.97 0.74
N ALA A 46 8.29 2.81 0.01
CA ALA A 46 9.04 3.92 0.55
C ALA A 46 8.15 4.94 1.29
N PHE A 47 7.00 5.32 0.72
CA PHE A 47 6.08 6.27 1.35
C PHE A 47 5.46 5.71 2.62
N LEU A 48 5.03 4.44 2.60
CA LEU A 48 4.45 3.78 3.77
C LEU A 48 5.48 3.65 4.89
N LEU A 49 6.70 3.21 4.58
CA LEU A 49 7.79 3.10 5.55
C LEU A 49 8.17 4.47 6.13
N TYR A 50 8.28 5.49 5.30
CA TYR A 50 8.59 6.85 5.75
C TYR A 50 7.49 7.40 6.66
N GLY A 51 6.21 7.27 6.27
CA GLY A 51 5.07 7.69 7.08
C GLY A 51 5.00 6.94 8.41
N ALA A 52 5.25 5.63 8.39
CA ALA A 52 5.25 4.79 9.58
C ALA A 52 6.39 5.13 10.55
N TRP A 53 7.59 5.37 10.04
CA TRP A 53 8.74 5.80 10.82
C TRP A 53 8.56 7.21 11.37
N ARG A 54 8.04 8.16 10.58
CA ARG A 54 7.83 9.52 11.06
C ARG A 54 6.77 9.58 12.16
N SER A 55 5.70 8.81 12.03
CA SER A 55 4.65 8.65 13.05
C SER A 55 5.06 7.78 14.25
N SER A 56 6.18 7.06 14.20
CA SER A 56 6.75 6.40 15.38
C SER A 56 7.58 7.35 16.24
N ARG A 57 8.23 8.34 15.63
CA ARG A 57 9.01 9.36 16.34
C ARG A 57 8.17 10.48 16.92
N ASP A 58 7.14 10.89 16.18
CA ASP A 58 6.20 11.94 16.59
C ASP A 58 4.82 11.58 16.04
N ALA A 59 3.93 11.14 16.92
CA ALA A 59 2.60 10.70 16.52
C ALA A 59 1.80 11.83 15.85
N ARG A 60 1.91 13.07 16.33
CA ARG A 60 1.11 14.21 15.85
C ARG A 60 1.70 14.77 14.55
N GLY A 61 3.01 15.06 14.53
CA GLY A 61 3.68 15.57 13.33
C GLY A 61 3.89 14.52 12.23
N GLY A 62 3.92 13.24 12.59
CA GLY A 62 4.05 12.11 11.67
C GLY A 62 2.73 11.63 11.06
N GLN A 63 1.59 11.89 11.71
CA GLN A 63 0.26 11.51 11.23
C GLN A 63 -0.02 12.00 9.80
N ARG A 64 0.35 13.25 9.48
CA ARG A 64 0.16 13.81 8.12
C ARG A 64 0.92 13.05 7.04
N PHE A 65 2.14 12.60 7.33
CA PHE A 65 2.95 11.83 6.38
C PHE A 65 2.41 10.43 6.20
N LEU A 66 1.99 9.78 7.29
CA LEU A 66 1.33 8.49 7.24
C LEU A 66 0.00 8.57 6.47
N THR A 67 -0.78 9.64 6.66
CA THR A 67 -2.03 9.88 5.93
C THR A 67 -1.78 10.10 4.45
N ALA A 68 -0.78 10.93 4.09
CA ALA A 68 -0.40 11.16 2.70
C ALA A 68 0.05 9.86 2.01
N ALA A 69 0.86 9.04 2.70
CA ALA A 69 1.28 7.74 2.21
C ALA A 69 0.09 6.81 1.95
N TRP A 70 -0.83 6.68 2.91
CA TRP A 70 -2.05 5.89 2.72
C TRP A 70 -2.97 6.43 1.64
N GLY A 71 -3.07 7.76 1.48
CA GLY A 71 -3.83 8.39 0.42
C GLY A 71 -3.27 8.05 -0.97
N PHE A 72 -1.94 8.12 -1.12
CA PHE A 72 -1.26 7.70 -2.34
C PHE A 72 -1.49 6.20 -2.63
N THR A 73 -1.28 5.33 -1.64
CA THR A 73 -1.53 3.89 -1.78
C THR A 73 -2.99 3.60 -2.13
N CYS A 74 -3.95 4.36 -1.59
CA CYS A 74 -5.37 4.23 -1.91
C CYS A 74 -5.66 4.56 -3.37
N GLY A 75 -5.06 5.62 -3.92
CA GLY A 75 -5.18 5.97 -5.34
C GLY A 75 -4.63 4.87 -6.26
N MET A 76 -3.46 4.32 -5.91
CA MET A 76 -2.85 3.22 -6.66
C MET A 76 -3.68 1.92 -6.57
N ALA A 77 -4.18 1.58 -5.39
CA ALA A 77 -5.03 0.42 -5.18
C ALA A 77 -6.36 0.53 -5.95
N TYR A 78 -6.96 1.73 -5.98
CA TYR A 78 -8.14 2.02 -6.80
C TYR A 78 -7.85 1.74 -8.28
N ALA A 79 -6.80 2.36 -8.84
CA ALA A 79 -6.45 2.17 -10.25
C ALA A 79 -6.18 0.68 -10.58
N SER A 80 -5.46 -0.03 -9.72
CA SER A 80 -5.11 -1.43 -9.90
C SER A 80 -6.31 -2.38 -9.81
N PHE A 81 -7.26 -2.11 -8.90
CA PHE A 81 -8.47 -2.93 -8.72
C PHE A 81 -9.44 -2.75 -9.89
N PHE A 82 -9.75 -1.51 -10.28
CA PHE A 82 -10.69 -1.26 -11.38
C PHE A 82 -10.10 -1.64 -12.73
N SER A 83 -8.79 -1.45 -12.96
CA SER A 83 -8.13 -1.97 -14.16
C SER A 83 -8.24 -3.51 -14.25
N GLN A 84 -8.12 -4.22 -13.13
CA GLN A 84 -8.30 -5.68 -13.09
C GLN A 84 -9.75 -6.08 -13.37
N LEU A 85 -10.71 -5.32 -12.84
CA LEU A 85 -12.13 -5.56 -13.03
C LEU A 85 -12.52 -5.41 -14.51
N ASP A 86 -12.00 -4.38 -15.17
CA ASP A 86 -12.25 -4.11 -16.60
C ASP A 86 -11.65 -5.20 -17.51
N HIS A 87 -10.50 -5.77 -17.12
CA HIS A 87 -9.77 -6.78 -17.91
C HIS A 87 -9.91 -8.20 -17.33
N LEU A 88 -10.99 -8.47 -16.59
CA LEU A 88 -11.15 -9.74 -15.86
C LEU A 88 -11.06 -10.98 -16.76
N HIS A 89 -11.47 -10.85 -18.02
CA HIS A 89 -11.50 -11.94 -19.00
C HIS A 89 -10.26 -11.98 -19.91
N ASP A 90 -9.44 -10.94 -19.91
CA ASP A 90 -8.28 -10.79 -20.81
C ASP A 90 -6.94 -11.05 -20.10
N ASP A 91 -6.97 -11.49 -18.83
CA ASP A 91 -5.78 -11.53 -17.98
C ASP A 91 -4.85 -12.72 -18.35
N PRO A 92 -3.61 -12.47 -18.82
CA PRO A 92 -2.67 -13.53 -19.21
C PRO A 92 -1.97 -14.19 -18.02
N ALA A 93 -2.41 -13.91 -16.79
CA ALA A 93 -1.81 -14.45 -15.57
C ALA A 93 -2.07 -15.97 -15.41
N PRO A 94 -1.11 -16.74 -14.86
CA PRO A 94 -1.26 -18.17 -14.60
C PRO A 94 -2.28 -18.52 -13.49
N ILE A 95 -2.77 -17.50 -12.78
CA ILE A 95 -3.79 -17.59 -11.73
C ILE A 95 -5.08 -17.02 -12.29
N SER A 96 -6.24 -17.59 -11.99
CA SER A 96 -7.51 -17.07 -12.52
C SER A 96 -7.67 -15.59 -12.15
N GLY A 97 -8.06 -14.75 -13.11
CA GLY A 97 -8.26 -13.31 -12.89
C GLY A 97 -9.20 -12.99 -11.72
N VAL A 98 -10.17 -13.88 -11.43
CA VAL A 98 -11.06 -13.78 -10.26
C VAL A 98 -10.30 -13.81 -8.92
N TRP A 99 -9.29 -14.68 -8.77
CA TRP A 99 -8.46 -14.73 -7.57
C TRP A 99 -7.59 -13.47 -7.42
N VAL A 100 -7.02 -12.98 -8.53
CA VAL A 100 -6.24 -11.73 -8.54
C VAL A 100 -7.12 -10.55 -8.13
N LEU A 101 -8.33 -10.47 -8.67
CA LEU A 101 -9.32 -9.46 -8.33
C LEU A 101 -9.70 -9.53 -6.84
N ALA A 102 -9.95 -10.74 -6.31
CA ALA A 102 -10.29 -10.93 -4.90
C ALA A 102 -9.16 -10.46 -3.96
N ILE A 103 -7.90 -10.81 -4.27
CA ILE A 103 -6.74 -10.36 -3.49
C ILE A 103 -6.61 -8.83 -3.53
N LYS A 104 -6.71 -8.23 -4.72
CA LYS A 104 -6.70 -6.77 -4.88
C LYS A 104 -7.84 -6.11 -4.12
N GLY A 105 -9.04 -6.70 -4.13
CA GLY A 105 -10.21 -6.21 -3.41
C GLY A 105 -10.01 -6.20 -1.89
N VAL A 106 -9.53 -7.31 -1.33
CA VAL A 106 -9.20 -7.39 0.11
C VAL A 106 -8.10 -6.38 0.47
N GLY A 107 -7.05 -6.30 -0.34
CA GLY A 107 -5.99 -5.31 -0.18
C GLY A 107 -6.52 -3.87 -0.19
N PHE A 108 -7.44 -3.56 -1.11
CA PHE A 108 -8.03 -2.24 -1.21
C PHE A 108 -8.87 -1.87 0.01
N VAL A 109 -9.68 -2.81 0.54
CA VAL A 109 -10.41 -2.61 1.80
C VAL A 109 -9.44 -2.35 2.96
N LEU A 110 -8.34 -3.11 3.06
CA LEU A 110 -7.33 -2.88 4.09
C LEU A 110 -6.70 -1.49 4.00
N VAL A 111 -6.40 -1.01 2.79
CA VAL A 111 -5.88 0.34 2.55
C VAL A 111 -6.89 1.41 2.98
N LEU A 112 -8.17 1.25 2.65
CA LEU A 112 -9.23 2.16 3.08
C LEU A 112 -9.36 2.22 4.61
N LEU A 113 -9.31 1.07 5.28
CA LEU A 113 -9.32 0.98 6.74
C LEU A 113 -8.08 1.64 7.36
N ALA A 114 -6.91 1.47 6.75
CA ALA A 114 -5.66 2.06 7.21
C ALA A 114 -5.64 3.58 7.07
N LEU A 115 -6.19 4.10 5.95
CA LEU A 115 -6.38 5.52 5.69
C LEU A 115 -7.41 6.13 6.65
N ALA A 116 -8.55 5.48 6.84
CA ALA A 116 -9.54 5.92 7.82
C ALA A 116 -8.96 5.92 9.24
N GLY A 117 -8.07 4.96 9.54
CA GLY A 117 -7.33 4.91 10.80
C GLY A 117 -6.30 6.02 10.96
N SER A 118 -5.61 6.43 9.90
CA SER A 118 -4.61 7.51 9.93
C SER A 118 -5.25 8.91 10.03
N LEU A 119 -6.49 9.08 9.57
CA LEU A 119 -7.24 10.33 9.66
C LEU A 119 -7.83 10.62 11.05
N ARG A 120 -7.95 9.60 11.92
CA ARG A 120 -8.48 9.78 13.27
C ARG A 120 -7.48 10.57 14.13
N ARG A 121 -7.95 11.62 14.79
CA ARG A 121 -7.11 12.47 15.66
C ARG A 121 -6.45 11.63 16.75
N VAL A 122 -5.17 11.89 17.00
CA VAL A 122 -4.46 11.37 18.17
C VAL A 122 -5.00 12.11 19.41
N PRO A 123 -5.47 11.39 20.45
CA PRO A 123 -5.89 12.00 21.71
C PRO A 123 -4.75 12.82 22.34
N GLU A 124 -5.05 13.98 22.92
CA GLU A 124 -4.05 14.93 23.44
C GLU A 124 -3.31 14.40 24.68
N ASP A 125 -3.88 13.40 25.35
CA ASP A 125 -3.43 12.73 26.58
C ASP A 125 -2.19 11.84 26.43
N LEU A 126 -1.68 11.60 25.21
CA LEU A 126 -0.46 10.83 24.95
C LEU A 126 0.80 11.71 24.74
N THR A 127 0.79 12.94 25.26
CA THR A 127 1.83 13.97 25.03
C THR A 127 2.76 14.23 26.22
N THR A 128 2.66 13.48 27.32
CA THR A 128 3.59 13.58 28.47
C THR A 128 4.51 12.38 28.58
#